data_AF-A0A1I2Y4K2-F1
#
_entry.id   AF-A0A1I2Y4K2-F1
#
_cell.length_a   1.000
_cell.length_b   1.000
_cell.length_c   1.000
_cell.angle_alpha   90.00
_cell.angle_beta   90.00
_cell.angle_gamma   90.00
#
_symmetry.space_group_name_H-M   'P 1'
#
loop_
_entity.id
_entity.type
_entity.pdbx_description
1 polymer ?
#
loop_
_entity_poly.entity_id
_entity_poly.type
_entity_poly.pdbx_seq_one_letter_code
_entity_poly.pdbx_strand_id
1 'polypeptide(L)' 'MAKRSFKITPIADVRHGRLKQPDYWALVETTGGEAKEIDRYPSYPEALRANREICSRLPH' A
#
# COMPACT_ATOMS: atom_id res chain seq x y z
N MET A 1 22.17 -5.44 3.48
CA MET A 1 21.08 -4.47 3.22
C MET A 1 19.76 -5.14 3.58
N ALA A 2 18.89 -4.47 4.35
CA ALA A 2 17.54 -4.99 4.62
C ALA A 2 16.71 -4.92 3.33
N LYS A 3 16.03 -6.01 2.98
CA LYS A 3 15.16 -6.05 1.80
C LYS A 3 13.96 -5.13 2.05
N ARG A 4 13.83 -4.10 1.22
CA ARG A 4 12.62 -3.28 1.13
C ARG A 4 11.64 -3.95 0.17
N SER A 5 10.36 -3.96 0.51
CA SER A 5 9.29 -4.50 -0.34
C SER A 5 8.05 -3.65 -0.17
N PHE A 6 7.27 -3.48 -1.23
CA PHE A 6 6.08 -2.65 -1.21
C PHE A 6 4.85 -3.49 -1.50
N LYS A 7 3.77 -3.27 -0.75
CA LYS A 7 2.51 -3.98 -0.90
C LYS A 7 1.35 -3.00 -0.86
N ILE A 8 0.36 -3.21 -1.74
CA ILE A 8 -0.91 -2.49 -1.72
C ILE A 8 -1.92 -3.36 -0.98
N THR A 9 -2.55 -2.81 0.06
CA THR A 9 -3.51 -3.53 0.91
C THR A 9 -4.86 -2.79 0.91
N PRO A 10 -5.98 -3.48 0.65
CA PRO A 10 -7.30 -2.88 0.81
C PRO A 10 -7.56 -2.64 2.29
N ILE A 11 -7.95 -1.41 2.66
CA ILE A 11 -8.38 -1.08 4.01
C ILE A 11 -9.86 -0.71 3.96
N ALA A 12 -10.63 -1.34 4.82
CA ALA A 12 -12.02 -1.01 5.05
C ALA A 12 -12.17 -0.57 6.51
N ASP A 13 -12.86 0.54 6.72
CA ASP A 13 -13.29 0.95 8.04
C ASP A 13 -14.39 -0.03 8.48
N VAL A 14 -14.11 -0.78 9.55
CA VAL A 14 -14.92 -1.93 10.01
C VAL A 14 -16.31 -1.49 10.53
N ARG A 15 -16.63 -0.20 10.46
CA ARG A 15 -17.88 0.40 10.96
C ARG A 15 -19.13 -0.05 10.21
N HIS A 16 -19.03 -0.51 8.96
CA HIS A 16 -20.18 -1.04 8.22
C HIS A 16 -19.99 -2.52 7.88
N GLY A 17 -20.81 -3.38 8.49
CA GLY A 17 -20.77 -4.85 8.44
C GLY A 17 -21.03 -5.51 7.08
N ARG A 18 -20.57 -4.93 5.97
CA ARG A 18 -20.59 -5.56 4.64
C ARG A 18 -19.43 -5.02 3.80
N LEU A 19 -18.32 -5.75 3.80
CA LEU A 19 -17.17 -5.56 2.91
C LEU A 19 -17.60 -5.79 1.46
N LYS A 20 -18.15 -4.77 0.80
CA LYS A 20 -18.36 -4.80 -0.66
C LYS A 20 -17.22 -4.13 -1.42
N GLN A 21 -16.64 -3.07 -0.86
CA GLN A 21 -15.51 -2.34 -1.44
C GLN A 21 -14.64 -1.77 -0.31
N PRO A 22 -13.30 -1.75 -0.46
CA PRO A 22 -12.44 -1.02 0.47
C PRO A 22 -12.69 0.48 0.37
N ASP A 23 -12.66 1.18 1.51
CA ASP A 23 -12.78 2.64 1.54
C ASP A 23 -11.53 3.31 0.94
N TYR A 24 -10.38 2.67 1.08
CA TYR A 24 -9.11 3.10 0.48
C TYR A 24 -8.12 1.94 0.34
N TRP A 25 -7.08 2.19 -0.45
CA TRP A 25 -5.96 1.29 -0.71
C TRP A 25 -4.70 1.87 -0.08
N ALA A 26 -4.16 1.18 0.91
CA ALA A 26 -2.93 1.58 1.59
C ALA A 26 -1.70 1.03 0.87
N LEU A 27 -0.71 1.89 0.63
CA LEU A 27 0.63 1.47 0.21
C LEU A 27 1.49 1.26 1.46
N VAL A 28 2.03 0.05 1.60
CA VAL A 28 2.78 -0.39 2.79
C VAL A 28 4.20 -0.74 2.37
N GLU A 29 5.18 -0.10 2.99
CA GLU A 29 6.59 -0.51 2.93
C GLU A 29 6.84 -1.60 3.97
N THR A 30 7.52 -2.67 3.58
CA THR A 30 8.04 -3.68 4.49
C THR A 30 9.56 -3.64 4.45
N THR A 31 10.18 -3.29 5.57
CA THR A 31 11.65 -3.25 5.73
C THR A 31 12.04 -4.12 6.91
N GLY A 32 12.84 -5.17 6.67
CA GLY A 32 13.39 -5.99 7.76
C GLY A 32 12.34 -6.69 8.64
N GLY A 33 11.12 -6.91 8.13
CA GLY A 33 10.01 -7.52 8.89
C GLY A 33 9.03 -6.50 9.49
N GLU A 34 9.34 -5.21 9.46
CA GLU A 34 8.42 -4.15 9.89
C GLU A 34 7.62 -3.62 8.71
N ALA A 35 6.30 -3.59 8.86
CA ALA A 35 5.37 -3.03 7.89
C ALA A 35 4.95 -1.62 8.32
N LYS A 36 5.16 -0.63 7.44
CA LYS A 36 4.80 0.77 7.65
C LYS A 36 3.92 1.25 6.50
N GLU A 37 2.77 1.83 6.85
CA GLU A 37 1.94 2.53 5.88
C GLU A 37 2.63 3.82 5.42
N ILE A 38 2.75 3.98 4.11
CA ILE A 38 3.37 5.14 3.46
C ILE A 38 2.31 6.16 3.07
N ASP A 39 1.23 5.66 2.46
CA ASP A 39 0.19 6.51 1.86
C ASP A 39 -1.12 5.74 1.65
N ARG A 40 -2.22 6.48 1.43
CA ARG A 40 -3.57 5.96 1.19
C ARG A 40 -4.13 6.55 -0.10
N TYR A 41 -4.72 5.69 -0.91
CA TYR A 41 -5.33 6.07 -2.19
C TYR A 41 -6.80 5.69 -2.23
N PRO A 42 -7.67 6.54 -2.79
CA PRO A 42 -9.08 6.20 -2.94
C PRO A 42 -9.31 5.06 -3.97
N SER A 43 -8.32 4.79 -4.84
CA SER A 43 -8.43 3.77 -5.89
C SER A 43 -7.17 2.89 -6.03
N TYR A 44 -7.37 1.64 -6.47
CA TYR A 44 -6.27 0.71 -6.75
C TYR A 44 -5.33 1.20 -7.86
N PRO A 45 -5.80 1.76 -9.00
CA PRO A 45 -4.91 2.25 -10.04
C PRO A 45 -3.97 3.37 -9.60
N GLU A 46 -4.42 4.25 -8.70
CA GLU A 46 -3.57 5.30 -8.11
C GLU A 46 -2.50 4.70 -7.19
N ALA A 47 -2.89 3.76 -6.31
CA ALA A 47 -1.94 3.04 -5.47
C ALA A 47 -0.89 2.29 -6.31
N LEU A 48 -1.30 1.70 -7.44
CA LEU A 48 -0.41 1.00 -8.36
C LEU A 48 0.56 1.96 -9.05
N ARG A 49 0.10 3.15 -9.46
CA ARG A 49 0.96 4.18 -10.06
C ARG A 49 2.02 4.65 -9.07
N ALA A 50 1.62 4.96 -7.84
CA ALA A 50 2.54 5.38 -6.79
C ALA A 50 3.57 4.29 -6.45
N ASN A 51 3.13 3.04 -6.33
CA ASN A 51 4.02 1.90 -6.11
C ASN A 51 5.09 1.76 -7.21
N ARG A 52 4.68 1.90 -8.48
CA ARG A 52 5.63 1.84 -9.62
C ARG A 52 6.64 2.97 -9.57
N GLU A 53 6.21 4.18 -9.22
CA GLU A 53 7.07 5.35 -9.13
C GLU A 53 8.08 5.23 -7.97
N ILE A 54 7.69 4.64 -6.85
CA ILE A 54 8.61 4.36 -5.75
C ILE A 54 9.63 3.28 -6.15
N CYS A 55 9.16 2.19 -6.75
CA CYS A 55 10.02 1.11 -7.24
C CYS A 55 11.02 1.59 -8.32
N SER A 56 10.64 2.55 -9.18
CA SER A 56 11.55 3.08 -10.21
C SER A 56 12.61 4.04 -9.66
N ARG A 57 12.37 4.64 -8.49
CA ARG A 57 13.30 5.55 -7.81
C ARG A 57 14.28 4.82 -6.88
N LEU A 58 14.04 3.55 -6.59
CA LEU A 58 14.94 2.77 -5.73
C LEU A 58 16.15 2.30 -6.52
N PRO A 59 17.39 2.61 -6.07
CA PRO A 59 18.57 2.03 -6.67
C PRO A 59 18.55 0.50 -6.48
N HIS A 60 18.77 -0.22 -7.57
CA HIS A 60 18.85 -1.69 -7.62
C HIS A 60 19.99 -2.25 -6.76
#